data_AF-A0A7G5DTW5-F1
#
_entry.id   AF-A0A7G5DTW5-F1
#
_cell.length_a   1.000
_cell.length_b   1.000
_cell.length_c   1.000
_cell.angle_alpha   90.00
_cell.angle_beta   90.00
_cell.angle_gamma   90.00
#
_symmetry.space_group_name_H-M   'P 1'
#
loop_
_entity.id
_entity.type
_entity.pdbx_description
1 polymer ?
#
loop_
_entity_poly.entity_id
_entity_poly.type
_entity_poly.pdbx_seq_one_letter_code
_entity_poly.pdbx_strand_id
1 'polypeptide(L)' 'MKSWMLDGDVLEAVLVTHVRQMSPEQYLEFTESHSDEVKNVRFVPPRIGSEGFGVFEVETRTPQYEVCLP' A
#
# COMPACT_ATOMS: atom_id res chain seq x y z
N MET A 1 41.71 -18.03 8.22
CA MET A 1 40.92 -16.86 7.77
C MET A 1 39.57 -16.96 8.46
N LYS A 2 39.17 -15.93 9.22
CA LYS A 2 37.95 -15.95 10.05
C LYS A 2 36.72 -15.80 9.17
N SER A 3 35.89 -16.84 9.18
CA SER A 3 34.49 -16.81 8.73
C SER A 3 33.72 -15.91 9.69
N TRP A 4 33.12 -14.85 9.14
CA TRP A 4 32.10 -14.07 9.84
C TRP A 4 30.78 -14.52 9.24
N MET A 5 30.02 -15.27 10.04
CA MET A 5 28.60 -15.50 9.84
C MET A 5 27.92 -14.14 9.77
N LEU A 6 27.39 -13.80 8.59
CA LEU A 6 26.35 -12.78 8.47
C LEU A 6 25.02 -13.52 8.64
N ASP A 7 24.69 -13.85 9.90
CA ASP A 7 23.31 -14.02 10.32
C ASP A 7 22.68 -12.62 10.26
N GLY A 8 22.16 -12.26 9.09
CA GLY A 8 21.45 -11.03 8.88
C GLY A 8 20.25 -11.35 8.03
N ASP A 9 19.09 -11.45 8.67
CA ASP A 9 17.77 -11.62 8.06
C ASP A 9 17.69 -10.88 6.71
N VAL A 10 17.68 -11.67 5.63
CA VAL A 10 17.46 -11.14 4.28
C VAL A 10 15.99 -10.78 4.22
N LEU A 11 15.68 -9.49 4.42
CA LEU A 11 14.35 -8.95 4.24
C LEU A 11 13.93 -9.17 2.78
N GLU A 12 13.04 -10.14 2.55
CA GLU A 12 12.44 -10.36 1.24
C GLU A 12 11.32 -9.34 1.06
N ALA A 13 11.59 -8.29 0.27
CA ALA A 13 10.60 -7.28 -0.08
C ALA A 13 9.84 -7.73 -1.34
N VAL A 14 8.54 -7.97 -1.20
CA VAL A 14 7.69 -8.33 -2.34
C VAL A 14 7.12 -7.05 -2.96
N LEU A 15 7.27 -6.88 -4.28
CA LEU A 15 6.52 -5.88 -5.04
C LEU A 15 5.06 -6.31 -5.10
N VAL A 16 4.23 -5.77 -4.21
CA VAL A 16 2.86 -6.27 -4.03
C VAL A 16 1.95 -5.73 -5.13
N THR A 17 1.76 -4.41 -5.24
CA THR A 17 1.11 -3.76 -6.39
C THR A 17 1.40 -2.24 -6.34
N HIS A 18 0.97 -1.51 -7.38
CA HIS A 18 0.88 -0.04 -7.35
C HIS A 18 -0.48 0.46 -6.84
N VAL A 19 -1.40 -0.43 -6.44
CA VAL A 19 -2.79 -0.07 -6.13
C VAL A 19 -3.08 -0.34 -4.66
N ARG A 20 -3.45 0.72 -3.94
CA ARG A 20 -3.83 0.65 -2.53
C ARG A 20 -5.32 0.89 -2.37
N GLN A 21 -5.98 0.05 -1.58
CA GLN A 21 -7.36 0.29 -1.14
C GLN A 21 -7.34 1.14 0.13
N MET A 22 -8.18 2.18 0.16
CA MET A 22 -8.28 3.13 1.27
C MET A 22 -9.75 3.40 1.61
N SER A 23 -10.06 3.59 2.89
CA SER A 23 -11.32 4.21 3.30
C SER A 23 -11.37 5.68 2.84
N PRO A 24 -12.55 6.33 2.86
CA PRO A 24 -12.64 7.76 2.58
C PRO A 24 -11.76 8.62 3.49
N GLU A 25 -11.70 8.32 4.80
CA GLU A 25 -10.85 9.09 5.72
C GLU A 25 -9.36 8.91 5.37
N GLN A 26 -8.94 7.66 5.14
CA GLN A 26 -7.56 7.35 4.75
C GLN A 26 -7.16 8.02 3.44
N TYR A 27 -8.08 8.09 2.47
CA TYR A 27 -7.82 8.76 1.21
C TYR A 27 -7.62 10.27 1.40
N LEU A 28 -8.48 10.90 2.22
CA LEU A 28 -8.34 12.32 2.53
C LEU A 28 -6.99 12.60 3.19
N GLU A 29 -6.67 11.90 4.27
CA GLU A 29 -5.38 12.02 4.97
C GLU A 29 -4.19 11.76 4.04
N PHE A 30 -4.28 10.76 3.17
CA PHE A 30 -3.23 10.45 2.20
C PHE A 30 -3.01 11.61 1.23
N THR A 31 -4.10 12.15 0.66
CA THR A 31 -4.01 13.24 -0.33
C THR A 31 -3.56 14.57 0.26
N GLU A 32 -3.74 14.81 1.56
CA GLU A 32 -3.22 16.01 2.21
C GLU A 32 -1.68 16.11 2.12
N SER A 33 -0.99 14.98 2.17
CA SER A 33 0.49 14.94 2.19
C SER A 33 1.13 14.38 0.92
N HIS A 34 0.40 13.59 0.12
CA HIS A 34 0.97 12.80 -1.00
C HIS A 34 0.12 12.87 -2.27
N SER A 35 -0.60 13.98 -2.50
CA SER A 35 -1.44 14.12 -3.71
C SER A 35 -0.67 14.00 -5.03
N ASP A 36 0.62 14.32 -5.04
CA ASP A 36 1.52 14.21 -6.20
C ASP A 36 1.91 12.76 -6.51
N GLU A 37 1.79 11.85 -5.55
CA GLU A 37 2.02 10.42 -5.75
C GLU A 37 0.83 9.72 -6.41
N VAL A 38 -0.36 10.33 -6.37
CA VAL A 38 -1.56 9.77 -6.99
C VAL A 38 -1.43 9.78 -8.51
N LYS A 39 -1.51 8.60 -9.11
CA LYS A 39 -1.54 8.41 -10.56
C LYS A 39 -2.98 8.27 -11.06
N ASN A 40 -3.78 7.46 -10.36
CA ASN A 40 -5.18 7.20 -10.72
C ASN A 40 -5.99 6.87 -9.45
N VAL A 41 -7.29 7.15 -9.48
CA VAL A 41 -8.20 6.82 -8.38
C VAL A 41 -9.50 6.27 -8.93
N ARG A 42 -9.95 5.16 -8.36
CA ARG A 42 -11.25 4.55 -8.64
C ARG A 42 -12.05 4.42 -7.35
N PHE A 43 -13.25 5.00 -7.34
CA PHE A 43 -14.21 4.71 -6.28
C PHE A 43 -14.84 3.33 -6.51
N VAL A 44 -14.79 2.49 -5.49
CA VAL A 44 -15.42 1.18 -5.47
C VAL A 44 -16.61 1.24 -4.50
N PRO A 45 -17.85 1.25 -5.03
CA PRO A 45 -19.03 1.32 -4.18
C PRO A 45 -19.13 0.07 -3.28
N PRO A 46 -19.76 0.19 -2.11
CA PRO A 46 -20.01 -0.95 -1.24
C PRO A 46 -20.94 -1.94 -1.95
N ARG A 47 -20.83 -3.22 -1.58
CA ARG A 47 -21.73 -4.24 -2.11
C ARG A 47 -23.13 -4.03 -1.55
N ILE A 48 -24.16 -4.37 -2.33
CA ILE A 48 -25.54 -4.34 -1.85
C ILE A 48 -25.65 -5.22 -0.59
N GLY A 49 -26.16 -4.66 0.50
CA GLY A 49 -26.28 -5.34 1.79
C GLY A 49 -25.03 -5.27 2.69
N SER A 50 -23.97 -4.57 2.27
CA SER A 50 -22.84 -4.21 3.16
C SER A 50 -23.03 -2.82 3.78
N GLU A 51 -22.50 -2.64 4.97
CA GLU A 51 -22.48 -1.34 5.65
C GLU A 51 -21.27 -0.49 5.20
N GLY A 52 -21.40 0.83 5.23
CA GLY A 52 -20.33 1.78 4.93
C GLY A 52 -20.41 2.45 3.55
N PHE A 53 -19.41 3.29 3.26
CA PHE A 53 -19.38 4.17 2.07
C PHE A 53 -18.71 3.53 0.85
N GLY A 54 -18.02 2.39 1.01
CA GLY A 54 -17.14 1.82 -0.02
C GLY A 54 -15.68 2.21 0.20
N VAL A 55 -14.83 1.99 -0.81
CA VAL A 55 -13.38 2.22 -0.73
C VAL A 55 -12.86 2.92 -1.98
N PHE A 56 -11.72 3.58 -1.86
CA PHE A 56 -10.96 4.11 -2.98
C PHE A 56 -9.82 3.17 -3.31
N GLU A 57 -9.72 2.76 -4.57
CA GLU A 57 -8.52 2.16 -5.12
C GLU A 57 -7.65 3.25 -5.73
N VAL A 58 -6.48 3.46 -5.13
CA VAL A 58 -5.54 4.51 -5.48
C VAL A 58 -4.32 3.86 -6.11
N GLU A 59 -4.07 4.17 -7.39
CA GLU A 59 -2.81 3.80 -8.05
C GLU A 59 -1.76 4.87 -7.74
N THR A 60 -0.63 4.47 -7.15
CA THR A 60 0.49 5.34 -6.82
C THR A 60 1.60 5.28 -7.88
N ARG A 61 2.31 6.40 -8.07
CA ARG A 61 3.48 6.47 -8.94
C ARG A 61 4.63 5.62 -8.41
N THR A 62 4.79 5.60 -7.09
CA THR A 62 5.82 4.82 -6.40
C THR A 62 5.29 3.42 -6.12
N PRO A 63 6.02 2.36 -6.48
CA PRO A 63 5.65 0.99 -6.09
C PRO A 63 5.70 0.85 -4.56
N GLN A 64 4.70 0.18 -3.98
CA GLN A 64 4.74 -0.20 -2.58
C GLN A 64 5.46 -1.55 -2.41
N TYR A 65 6.33 -1.60 -1.40
CA TYR A 65 7.01 -2.82 -0.98
C TYR A 65 6.46 -3.23 0.38
N GLU A 66 5.99 -4.46 0.50
CA GLU A 66 5.74 -5.05 1.81
C GLU A 66 7.00 -5.79 2.25
N VAL A 67 7.43 -5.51 3.48
CA VAL A 67 8.55 -6.20 4.11
C VAL A 67 7.98 -7.29 4.99
N CYS A 68 8.21 -8.54 4.63
CA CYS A 68 7.92 -9.66 5.52
C CYS A 68 9.04 -9.72 6.56
N LEU A 69 8.72 -9.39 7.81
CA LEU A 69 9.61 -9.63 8.94
C LEU A 69 9.46 -11.10 9.39
N PRO A 70 10.56 -11.84 9.57
CA PRO A 70 10.54 -13.25 9.98
C PRO A 70 10.12 -13.47 11.43
#